data_AF-A0A401M1C6-F1
#
_entry.id   AF-A0A401M1C6-F1
#
_cell.length_a   1.000
_cell.length_b   1.000
_cell.length_c   1.000
_cell.angle_alpha   90.00
_cell.angle_beta   90.00
_cell.angle_gamma   90.00
#
_symmetry.space_group_name_H-M   'P 1'
#
loop_
_entity.id
_entity.type
_entity.pdbx_description
1 polymer ?
#
loop_
_entity_poly.entity_id
_entity_poly.type
_entity_poly.pdbx_seq_one_letter_code
_entity_poly.pdbx_strand_id
1 'polypeptide(L)'
;MTLGDTLLLYLTFVEGIRRVSNRGYTLTSEQIPVTPNNTLCYILSEPTKQLTIELIEKLCIRIGIYGYYFRPARNLKLKPIEECHNRYIEIKAFRAMIDNNIV
;
A
#
# COMPACT_ATOMS: atom_id res chain seq x y z
N MET A 1 -22.29 0.04 -2.56
CA MET A 1 -20.83 0.01 -2.76
C MET A 1 -20.19 -0.10 -1.39
N THR A 2 -19.58 -1.23 -1.10
CA THR A 2 -18.76 -1.41 0.11
C THR A 2 -17.40 -0.72 -0.10
N LEU A 3 -16.68 -0.42 0.98
CA LEU A 3 -15.31 0.12 0.89
C LEU A 3 -14.37 -0.82 0.11
N GLY A 4 -14.66 -2.13 0.12
CA GLY A 4 -13.99 -3.12 -0.73
C GLY A 4 -14.15 -2.81 -2.20
N ASP A 5 -15.39 -2.58 -2.64
CA ASP A 5 -15.72 -2.31 -4.05
C ASP A 5 -15.03 -1.03 -4.58
N THR A 6 -14.91 0.01 -3.75
CA THR A 6 -14.23 1.27 -4.13
C THR A 6 -12.72 1.15 -4.15
N LEU A 7 -12.13 0.38 -3.23
CA LEU A 7 -10.69 0.11 -3.23
C LEU A 7 -10.28 -0.62 -4.51
N LEU A 8 -11.09 -1.56 -5.01
CA LEU A 8 -10.72 -2.47 -6.10
C LEU A 8 -10.66 -1.82 -7.51
N LEU A 9 -11.24 -0.63 -7.71
CA LEU A 9 -11.44 -0.03 -9.04
C LEU A 9 -10.23 0.76 -9.58
N TYR A 10 -9.26 1.14 -8.73
CA TYR A 10 -8.27 2.19 -9.02
C TYR A 10 -6.85 1.73 -9.39
N LEU A 11 -6.69 0.49 -9.86
CA LEU A 11 -5.35 -0.02 -10.20
C LEU A 11 -4.95 0.29 -11.66
N THR A 12 -4.91 1.57 -12.04
CA THR A 12 -4.27 1.98 -13.29
C THR A 12 -2.78 2.23 -13.04
N PHE A 13 -1.96 1.37 -13.65
CA PHE A 13 -0.51 1.45 -13.51
C PHE A 13 0.06 2.47 -14.47
N VAL A 14 0.81 3.45 -13.94
CA VAL A 14 1.56 4.42 -14.75
C VAL A 14 2.66 3.69 -15.51
N GLU A 15 2.72 3.92 -16.82
CA GLU A 15 3.73 3.39 -17.73
C GLU A 15 5.10 4.05 -17.46
N GLY A 16 6.19 3.32 -17.70
CA GLY A 16 7.56 3.82 -17.47
C GLY A 16 8.06 3.75 -16.02
N ILE A 17 7.22 3.39 -15.04
CA ILE A 17 7.65 3.15 -13.65
C ILE A 17 8.08 1.69 -13.49
N ARG A 18 9.34 1.46 -13.09
CA ARG A 18 9.85 0.12 -12.75
C ARG A 18 9.07 -0.47 -11.56
N ARG A 19 8.75 -1.76 -11.64
CA ARG A 19 8.09 -2.50 -10.56
C ARG A 19 8.99 -3.64 -10.10
N VAL A 20 8.89 -3.95 -8.81
CA VAL A 20 9.58 -5.12 -8.26
C VAL A 20 9.10 -6.36 -9.01
N SER A 21 10.04 -7.19 -9.48
CA SER A 21 9.72 -8.47 -10.10
C SER A 21 8.95 -9.36 -9.12
N ASN A 22 8.06 -10.20 -9.63
CA ASN A 22 7.37 -11.17 -8.77
C ASN A 22 8.42 -12.05 -8.06
N ARG A 23 8.39 -12.07 -6.72
CA ARG A 23 9.31 -12.88 -5.89
C ARG A 23 8.80 -14.29 -5.63
N GLY A 24 7.64 -14.63 -6.20
CA GLY A 24 6.93 -15.88 -5.90
C GLY A 24 6.14 -15.80 -4.61
N TYR A 25 5.28 -16.79 -4.42
CA TYR A 25 4.46 -16.94 -3.22
C TYR A 25 5.14 -17.92 -2.27
N THR A 26 5.60 -17.44 -1.11
CA THR A 26 6.32 -18.24 -0.10
C THR A 26 5.60 -18.33 1.24
N LEU A 27 4.32 -17.94 1.31
CA LEU A 27 3.56 -18.01 2.57
C LEU A 27 3.21 -19.47 2.89
N THR A 28 3.42 -19.87 4.13
CA THR A 28 2.95 -21.17 4.65
C THR A 28 1.44 -21.13 4.86
N SER A 29 0.79 -22.30 4.87
CA SER A 29 -0.67 -22.44 5.12
C SER A 29 -1.14 -21.71 6.37
N GLU A 30 -0.32 -21.65 7.42
CA GLU A 30 -0.60 -20.95 8.68
C GLU A 30 -0.49 -19.41 8.54
N GLN A 31 0.33 -18.91 7.62
CA GLN A 31 0.52 -17.48 7.37
C GLN A 31 -0.54 -16.89 6.43
N ILE A 32 -1.16 -17.72 5.58
CA ILE A 32 -2.22 -17.32 4.64
C ILE A 32 -3.38 -16.59 5.34
N PRO A 33 -3.95 -17.08 6.46
CA PRO A 33 -5.05 -16.38 7.12
C PRO A 33 -4.62 -15.16 7.93
N VAL A 34 -3.36 -15.09 8.37
CA VAL A 34 -2.85 -14.00 9.24
C VAL A 34 -2.50 -12.75 8.44
N THR A 35 -1.90 -12.95 7.26
CA THR A 35 -1.40 -11.86 6.40
C THR A 35 -2.49 -10.85 6.00
N PRO A 36 -3.71 -11.27 5.60
CA PRO A 36 -4.80 -10.36 5.28
C PRO A 36 -5.31 -9.60 6.50
N ASN A 37 -5.44 -10.25 7.66
CA ASN A 37 -5.88 -9.58 8.89
C ASN A 37 -4.89 -8.50 9.32
N ASN A 38 -3.59 -8.80 9.25
CA ASN A 38 -2.53 -7.82 9.53
C ASN A 38 -2.53 -6.64 8.54
N THR A 39 -3.03 -6.85 7.33
CA THR A 39 -3.13 -5.78 6.34
C THR A 39 -4.37 -4.92 6.58
N LEU A 40 -5.51 -5.58 6.79
CA LEU A 40 -6.81 -4.93 6.89
C LEU A 40 -6.94 -4.11 8.17
N CYS A 41 -6.22 -4.44 9.25
CA CYS A 41 -6.28 -3.67 10.50
C CYS A 41 -5.78 -2.22 10.36
N TYR A 42 -4.95 -1.91 9.36
CA TYR A 42 -4.53 -0.54 9.05
C TYR A 42 -5.60 0.27 8.30
N ILE A 43 -6.65 -0.38 7.80
CA ILE A 43 -7.67 0.20 6.91
C ILE A 43 -9.05 0.19 7.59
N LEU A 44 -9.35 -0.91 8.29
CA LEU A 44 -10.65 -1.20 8.90
C LEU A 44 -10.44 -1.60 10.36
N SER A 45 -11.24 -1.03 11.26
CA SER A 45 -11.29 -1.45 12.66
C SER A 45 -11.82 -2.88 12.82
N GLU A 46 -12.75 -3.29 11.97
CA GLU A 46 -13.36 -4.63 11.95
C GLU A 46 -13.41 -5.17 10.51
N PRO A 47 -12.43 -6.00 10.09
CA PRO A 47 -12.45 -6.62 8.78
C PRO A 47 -13.51 -7.71 8.68
N THR A 48 -14.29 -7.70 7.60
CA THR A 48 -15.26 -8.78 7.33
C THR A 48 -14.59 -9.99 6.70
N LYS A 49 -15.12 -11.19 7.00
CA LYS A 49 -14.62 -12.47 6.47
C LYS A 49 -14.57 -12.51 4.93
N GLN A 50 -15.50 -11.83 4.27
CA GLN A 50 -15.57 -11.76 2.81
C GLN A 50 -14.42 -10.96 2.19
N LEU A 51 -14.08 -9.80 2.77
CA LEU A 51 -12.93 -8.99 2.36
C LEU A 51 -11.60 -9.74 2.54
N THR A 52 -11.47 -10.49 3.63
CA THR A 52 -10.29 -11.33 3.90
C THR A 52 -10.10 -12.38 2.80
N ILE A 53 -11.18 -13.06 2.37
CA ILE A 53 -11.14 -14.08 1.31
C ILE A 53 -10.74 -13.46 -0.03
N GLU A 54 -11.36 -12.35 -0.43
CA GLU A 54 -11.03 -11.65 -1.67
C GLU A 54 -9.56 -11.18 -1.70
N LEU A 55 -9.01 -10.78 -0.54
CA LEU A 55 -7.61 -10.39 -0.42
C LEU A 55 -6.66 -11.58 -0.54
N ILE A 56 -7.03 -12.76 -0.01
CA ILE A 56 -6.26 -14.01 -0.11
C ILE A 56 -6.18 -14.46 -1.58
N GLU A 57 -7.29 -14.43 -2.31
CA GLU A 57 -7.28 -14.82 -3.73
C GLU A 57 -6.34 -13.91 -4.54
N LYS A 58 -6.35 -12.60 -4.26
CA LYS A 58 -5.45 -11.64 -4.91
C LYS A 58 -3.97 -11.81 -4.50
N LEU A 59 -3.70 -12.17 -3.25
CA LEU A 59 -2.37 -12.55 -2.75
C LEU A 59 -1.77 -13.70 -3.55
N CYS A 60 -2.57 -14.74 -3.81
CA CYS A 60 -2.14 -15.92 -4.55
C CYS A 60 -1.91 -15.64 -6.05
N ILE A 61 -2.66 -14.70 -6.64
CA ILE A 61 -2.71 -14.54 -8.09
C ILE A 61 -1.60 -13.68 -8.67
N ARG A 62 -1.03 -12.67 -7.97
CA ARG A 62 -0.26 -11.65 -8.71
C ARG A 62 0.96 -11.05 -8.04
N ILE A 63 0.82 -10.39 -6.90
CA ILE A 63 1.83 -9.46 -6.41
C ILE A 63 1.56 -9.32 -4.91
N GLY A 64 2.58 -9.39 -4.05
CA GLY A 64 2.39 -9.23 -2.60
C GLY A 64 1.58 -7.99 -2.21
N ILE A 65 1.17 -7.89 -0.95
CA ILE A 65 0.38 -6.75 -0.46
C ILE A 65 1.27 -5.51 -0.36
N TYR A 66 1.27 -4.68 -1.41
CA TYR A 66 2.01 -3.41 -1.45
C TYR A 66 1.13 -2.18 -1.17
N GLY A 67 -0.18 -2.38 -0.93
CA GLY A 67 -1.08 -1.27 -0.60
C GLY A 67 -1.16 -0.19 -1.70
N TYR A 68 -1.03 -0.57 -2.97
CA TYR A 68 -1.01 0.39 -4.10
C TYR A 68 -2.20 1.38 -4.11
N TYR A 69 -3.35 0.99 -3.56
CA TYR A 69 -4.52 1.84 -3.40
C TYR A 69 -4.29 3.07 -2.52
N PHE A 70 -3.38 2.97 -1.55
CA PHE A 70 -3.03 4.07 -0.65
C PHE A 70 -1.83 4.89 -1.15
N ARG A 71 -1.22 4.49 -2.27
CA ARG A 71 -0.14 5.28 -2.87
C ARG A 71 -0.74 6.61 -3.34
N PRO A 72 -0.22 7.76 -2.88
CA PRO A 72 -0.68 9.06 -3.36
C PRO A 72 -0.48 9.17 -4.87
N ALA A 73 -1.50 9.63 -5.60
CA ALA A 73 -1.41 9.87 -7.05
C ALA A 73 -0.51 11.07 -7.41
N ARG A 74 -0.14 11.90 -6.42
CA ARG A 74 0.74 13.04 -6.63
C ARG A 74 2.16 12.57 -7.00
N ASN A 75 2.88 13.39 -7.76
CA ASN A 75 4.32 13.21 -7.95
C ASN A 75 5.00 13.34 -6.58
N LEU A 76 5.42 12.19 -6.03
CA LEU A 76 6.35 12.14 -4.91
C LEU A 76 7.67 12.63 -5.51
N LYS A 77 8.09 13.82 -5.13
CA LYS A 77 9.39 14.40 -5.47
C LYS A 77 9.89 15.07 -4.20
N LEU A 78 11.21 15.14 -4.06
CA LEU A 78 11.81 15.94 -3.01
C LEU A 78 11.26 17.38 -3.12
N LYS A 79 10.69 17.85 -2.01
CA LYS A 79 10.23 19.23 -1.86
C LYS A 79 11.15 19.96 -0.89
N PRO A 80 11.26 21.30 -1.00
CA PRO A 80 11.86 22.12 0.04
C PRO A 80 11.24 21.80 1.41
N ILE A 81 12.05 21.84 2.47
CA ILE A 81 11.60 21.54 3.84
C ILE A 81 10.47 22.49 4.27
N GLU A 82 10.48 23.72 3.75
CA GLU A 82 9.50 24.76 4.00
C GLU A 82 8.09 24.34 3.54
N GLU A 83 8.00 23.58 2.45
CA GLU A 83 6.73 23.05 1.91
C GLU A 83 6.23 21.80 2.65
N CYS A 84 7.07 21.19 3.48
CA CYS A 84 6.66 20.02 4.27
C CYS A 84 5.76 20.46 5.43
N HIS A 85 4.51 20.01 5.42
CA HIS A 85 3.54 20.31 6.47
C HIS A 85 3.85 19.52 7.75
N ASN A 86 4.51 20.15 8.72
CA ASN A 86 4.72 19.66 10.08
C ASN A 86 5.15 20.81 11.02
N ARG A 87 5.03 20.62 12.34
CA ARG A 87 5.42 21.63 13.33
C ARG A 87 6.93 21.67 13.59
N TYR A 88 7.59 20.51 13.52
CA TYR A 88 9.00 20.32 13.90
C TYR A 88 9.88 20.12 12.66
N ILE A 89 11.06 20.76 12.66
CA ILE A 89 11.97 20.78 11.50
C ILE A 89 12.55 19.39 11.22
N GLU A 90 12.77 18.60 12.25
CA GLU A 90 13.25 17.22 12.19
C GLU A 90 12.25 16.36 11.43
N ILE A 91 10.95 16.50 11.74
CA ILE A 91 9.89 15.74 11.07
C ILE A 91 9.74 16.19 9.61
N LYS A 92 9.91 17.49 9.33
CA LYS A 92 9.94 17.99 7.94
C LYS A 92 11.10 17.38 7.15
N ALA A 93 12.29 17.30 7.75
CA ALA A 93 13.46 16.67 7.12
C ALA A 93 13.22 15.18 6.84
N PHE A 94 12.70 14.43 7.81
CA PHE A 94 12.33 13.03 7.59
C PHE A 94 11.31 12.86 6.47
N ARG A 95 10.27 13.71 6.43
CA ARG A 95 9.26 13.66 5.36
C ARG A 95 9.89 13.90 3.99
N ALA A 96 10.76 14.89 3.85
CA ALA A 96 11.46 15.17 2.59
C ALA A 96 12.33 13.98 2.16
N MET A 97 13.05 13.35 3.09
CA MET A 97 13.87 12.16 2.82
C MET A 97 13.03 10.94 2.45
N ILE A 98 11.88 10.73 3.10
CA ILE A 98 10.93 9.66 2.75
C ILE A 98 10.37 9.88 1.34
N ASP A 99 9.91 11.09 1.04
CA ASP A 99 9.35 11.41 -0.27
C ASP A 99 10.40 11.22 -1.37
N ASN A 100 11.67 11.53 -1.12
CA ASN A 100 12.79 11.30 -2.04
C ASN A 100 13.07 9.80 -2.30
N ASN A 101 12.91 8.93 -1.29
CA ASN A 101 13.20 7.51 -1.42
C ASN A 101 12.06 6.71 -2.09
N ILE A 102 10.84 7.26 -2.15
CA ILE A 102 9.65 6.59 -2.68
C ILE A 102 9.31 7.08 -4.11
N VAL A 103 10.05 8.07 -4.63
CA VAL A 103 10.04 8.47 -6.05
C VAL A 103 10.49 7.32 -6.94
#